data_AF-A0A916PET5-F1
#
_entry.id   AF-A0A916PET5-F1
#
_cell.length_a   1.000
_cell.length_b   1.000
_cell.length_c   1.000
_cell.angle_alpha   90.00
_cell.angle_beta   90.00
_cell.angle_gamma   90.00
#
_symmetry.space_group_name_H-M   'P 1'
#
loop_
_entity.id
_entity.type
_entity.pdbx_description
1 polymer ?
#
loop_
_entity_poly.entity_id
_entity_poly.type
_entity_poly.pdbx_seq_one_letter_code
_entity_poly.pdbx_strand_id
1 'polypeptide(L)'
;MKLPKQIERFCEYCGGKQKFKFRGNFEAEPDTKFWYVCQKCKHVVLVPVDELNIQQNSNAQENYRIYSSEETYEVGELIYHTEWQDYGRVKKKEVSSSGYSIIVVEFEKLGQKKLIENFKQ
;
A
#
# COMPACT_ATOMS: atom_id res chain seq x y z
N MET A 1 19.23 3.87 2.63
CA MET A 1 18.14 3.42 1.74
C MET A 1 18.50 2.02 1.24
N LYS A 2 17.61 1.01 1.39
CA LYS A 2 17.91 -0.37 0.94
C LYS A 2 17.36 -0.55 -0.48
N LEU A 3 18.24 -0.74 -1.46
CA LEU A 3 17.83 -1.00 -2.85
C LEU A 3 17.30 -2.44 -2.99
N PRO A 4 16.16 -2.64 -3.66
CA PRO A 4 15.63 -3.98 -3.88
C PRO A 4 16.53 -4.75 -4.85
N LYS A 5 17.02 -5.92 -4.41
CA LYS A 5 17.87 -6.82 -5.24
C LYS A 5 17.13 -7.34 -6.48
N GLN A 6 15.80 -7.33 -6.45
CA GLN A 6 14.92 -7.78 -7.53
C GLN A 6 13.65 -6.94 -7.56
N ILE A 7 13.14 -6.66 -8.76
CA ILE A 7 11.90 -5.93 -9.01
C ILE A 7 11.05 -6.64 -10.09
N GLU A 8 9.75 -6.33 -10.18
CA GLU A 8 8.83 -6.95 -11.16
C GLU A 8 8.21 -5.93 -12.10
N ARG A 9 8.65 -5.88 -13.36
CA ARG A 9 8.20 -4.84 -14.30
C ARG A 9 7.74 -5.44 -15.61
N PHE A 10 6.94 -4.67 -16.35
CA PHE A 10 6.62 -5.03 -17.73
C PHE A 10 7.91 -4.96 -18.56
N CYS A 11 8.21 -6.04 -19.27
CA CYS A 11 9.32 -6.11 -20.20
C CYS A 11 8.77 -6.00 -21.63
N GLU A 12 9.12 -4.92 -22.32
CA GLU A 12 8.70 -4.65 -23.70
C GLU A 12 9.16 -5.75 -24.66
N TYR A 13 10.30 -6.38 -24.38
CA TYR A 13 10.84 -7.48 -25.19
C TYR A 13 10.16 -8.83 -24.92
N CYS A 14 9.66 -9.06 -23.70
CA CYS A 14 8.95 -10.31 -23.36
C CYS A 14 7.44 -10.21 -23.54
N GLY A 15 6.90 -8.99 -23.74
CA GLY A 15 5.46 -8.74 -23.83
C GLY A 15 4.69 -9.04 -22.54
N GLY A 16 5.29 -8.87 -21.36
CA GLY A 16 4.62 -9.19 -20.10
C GLY A 16 5.38 -8.74 -18.85
N LYS A 17 4.73 -8.86 -17.68
CA LYS A 17 5.37 -8.63 -16.38
C LYS A 17 6.43 -9.71 -16.14
N GLN A 18 7.67 -9.29 -15.89
CA GLN A 18 8.83 -10.14 -15.69
C GLN A 18 9.64 -9.68 -14.49
N LYS A 19 10.43 -10.59 -13.93
CA LYS A 19 11.37 -10.31 -12.85
C LYS A 19 12.66 -9.72 -13.43
N PHE A 20 13.11 -8.63 -12.83
CA PHE A 20 14.36 -7.98 -13.15
C PHE A 20 15.28 -8.00 -11.93
N LYS A 21 16.54 -8.35 -12.15
CA LYS A 21 17.57 -8.43 -11.10
C LYS A 21 18.48 -7.22 -11.17
N PHE A 22 18.87 -6.69 -10.01
CA PHE A 22 19.85 -5.61 -9.91
C PHE A 22 21.19 -6.03 -10.53
N ARG A 23 21.77 -5.15 -11.36
CA ARG A 23 23.07 -5.36 -12.02
C ARG A 23 24.14 -4.37 -11.56
N GLY A 24 23.79 -3.11 -11.31
CA GLY A 24 24.74 -2.07 -10.92
C GLY A 24 24.10 -0.68 -10.87
N ASN A 25 24.85 0.32 -10.43
CA ASN A 25 24.43 1.72 -10.47
C ASN A 25 24.86 2.40 -11.77
N PHE A 26 24.23 3.53 -12.09
CA PHE A 26 24.66 4.39 -13.18
C PHE A 26 25.58 5.48 -12.63
N GLU A 27 26.85 5.45 -13.01
CA GLU A 27 27.93 6.24 -12.39
C GLU A 27 27.86 7.75 -12.66
N ALA A 28 27.05 8.21 -13.63
CA ALA A 28 27.01 9.61 -14.03
C ALA A 28 26.04 10.50 -13.24
N GLU A 29 25.16 9.92 -12.42
CA GLU A 29 24.20 10.66 -11.58
C GLU A 29 24.25 10.14 -10.13
N PRO A 30 24.14 11.01 -9.12
CA PRO A 30 24.27 10.62 -7.72
C PRO A 30 23.12 9.70 -7.30
N ASP A 31 23.34 8.38 -7.37
CA ASP A 31 22.52 7.33 -6.75
C ASP A 31 21.01 7.31 -7.12
N THR A 32 20.62 7.97 -8.21
CA THR A 32 19.20 8.06 -8.60
C THR A 32 18.78 7.05 -9.66
N LYS A 33 19.70 6.37 -10.35
CA LYS A 33 19.36 5.41 -11.42
C LYS A 33 20.19 4.14 -11.34
N PHE A 34 19.54 3.01 -11.60
CA PHE A 34 20.11 1.69 -11.41
C PHE A 34 19.82 0.77 -12.59
N TRP A 35 20.79 -0.06 -12.94
CA TRP A 35 20.67 -1.06 -13.99
C TRP A 35 20.00 -2.31 -13.47
N TYR A 36 18.94 -2.72 -14.15
CA TYR A 36 18.21 -3.94 -13.89
C TYR A 36 18.18 -4.81 -15.14
N VAL A 37 18.31 -6.12 -14.97
CA VAL A 37 18.34 -7.09 -16.08
C VAL A 37 17.13 -8.02 -15.99
N CYS A 38 16.36 -8.11 -17.08
CA CYS A 38 15.25 -9.05 -17.18
C CYS A 38 15.78 -10.48 -17.10
N GLN A 39 15.23 -11.30 -16.19
CA GLN A 39 15.69 -12.67 -16.05
C GLN A 39 15.28 -13.59 -17.22
N LYS A 40 14.28 -13.20 -18.01
CA LYS A 40 13.77 -13.98 -19.14
C LYS A 40 14.54 -13.69 -20.44
N CYS A 41 14.59 -12.43 -20.88
CA CYS A 41 15.25 -12.07 -22.15
C CYS A 41 16.66 -11.48 -21.97
N LYS A 42 17.16 -11.33 -20.73
CA LYS A 42 18.45 -10.71 -20.41
C LYS A 42 18.60 -9.26 -20.87
N HIS A 43 17.51 -8.61 -21.26
CA HIS A 43 17.52 -7.21 -21.64
C HIS A 43 17.78 -6.32 -20.41
N VAL A 44 18.59 -5.28 -20.60
CA VAL A 44 19.01 -4.37 -19.53
C VAL A 44 18.22 -3.09 -19.63
N VAL A 45 17.68 -2.64 -18.50
CA VAL A 45 16.90 -1.41 -18.40
C VAL A 45 17.47 -0.53 -17.30
N LEU A 46 17.38 0.78 -17.51
CA LEU A 46 17.72 1.79 -16.50
C LEU A 46 16.46 2.10 -15.70
N VAL A 47 16.51 1.97 -14.39
CA VAL A 47 15.38 2.20 -13.49
C VAL A 47 15.75 3.29 -12.49
N PRO A 48 15.05 4.43 -12.49
CA PRO A 48 15.25 5.46 -11.49
C PRO A 48 14.74 5.02 -10.11
N VAL A 49 15.36 5.56 -9.07
CA VAL A 49 15.11 5.26 -7.66
C VAL A 49 13.71 5.64 -7.21
N ASP A 50 13.16 6.69 -7.81
CA ASP A 50 11.78 7.12 -7.61
C ASP A 50 10.80 5.99 -7.95
N GLU A 51 11.04 5.30 -9.08
CA GLU A 51 10.23 4.16 -9.49
C GLU A 51 10.50 2.87 -8.69
N LEU A 52 11.69 2.74 -8.08
CA LEU A 52 11.99 1.64 -7.15
C LEU A 52 11.26 1.81 -5.83
N ASN A 53 11.04 3.05 -5.40
CA ASN A 53 10.22 3.37 -4.23
C ASN A 53 8.77 2.91 -4.45
N ILE A 54 8.28 3.02 -5.69
CA ILE A 54 6.94 2.57 -6.10
C ILE A 54 6.81 1.03 -6.10
N GLN A 55 7.91 0.28 -6.21
CA GLN A 55 7.87 -1.20 -6.15
C GLN A 55 8.11 -1.80 -4.77
N GLN A 56 8.76 -1.07 -3.85
CA GLN A 56 8.61 -1.35 -2.41
C GLN A 56 7.22 -0.91 -1.92
N ASN A 57 6.60 0.06 -2.61
CA ASN A 57 5.20 0.47 -2.44
C ASN A 57 4.25 -0.23 -3.42
N SER A 58 4.57 -1.46 -3.84
CA SER A 58 3.51 -2.45 -4.12
C SER A 58 3.12 -3.19 -2.83
N ASN A 59 3.46 -2.60 -1.68
CA ASN A 59 2.58 -2.50 -0.52
C ASN A 59 1.84 -1.14 -0.52
N ALA A 60 1.29 -0.73 -1.67
CA ALA A 60 -0.01 -0.06 -1.67
C ALA A 60 -1.12 -1.06 -1.27
N GLN A 61 -0.82 -1.91 -0.29
CA GLN A 61 -1.81 -2.32 0.66
C GLN A 61 -2.04 -1.01 1.41
N GLU A 62 -3.09 -0.29 1.01
CA GLU A 62 -3.80 0.57 1.95
C GLU A 62 -3.71 -0.14 3.29
N ASN A 63 -2.97 0.44 4.25
CA ASN A 63 -2.63 -0.23 5.50
C ASN A 63 -3.95 -0.45 6.23
N TYR A 64 -4.62 -1.56 5.89
CA TYR A 64 -5.96 -1.79 6.35
C TYR A 64 -5.78 -2.22 7.78
N ARG A 65 -6.32 -1.41 8.68
CA ARG A 65 -6.31 -1.75 10.08
C ARG A 65 -7.50 -2.66 10.34
N ILE A 66 -7.29 -3.74 11.08
CA ILE A 66 -8.41 -4.57 11.49
C ILE A 66 -9.27 -3.73 12.45
N TYR A 67 -10.59 -3.74 12.25
CA TYR A 67 -11.50 -3.04 13.15
C TYR A 67 -11.48 -3.68 14.55
N SER A 68 -11.28 -2.84 15.57
CA SER A 68 -11.26 -3.13 16.99
C SER A 68 -11.97 -1.97 17.70
N SER A 69 -12.95 -2.28 18.56
CA SER A 69 -13.67 -1.25 19.32
C SER A 69 -12.81 -0.51 20.35
N GLU A 70 -11.65 -1.06 20.71
CA GLU A 70 -10.70 -0.49 21.67
C GLU A 70 -9.74 0.53 21.02
N GLU A 71 -9.53 0.40 19.71
CA GLU A 71 -8.63 1.26 18.95
C GLU A 71 -9.32 2.55 18.49
N THR A 72 -8.52 3.50 18.02
CA THR A 72 -8.97 4.74 17.40
C THR A 72 -8.46 4.84 15.96
N TYR A 73 -9.27 5.44 15.11
CA TYR A 73 -9.04 5.52 13.67
C TYR A 73 -9.14 6.95 13.15
N GLU A 74 -8.41 7.23 12.08
CA GLU A 74 -8.40 8.57 11.46
C GLU A 74 -9.24 8.62 10.19
N VAL A 75 -9.77 9.81 9.88
CA VAL A 75 -10.54 10.04 8.65
C VAL A 75 -9.62 9.84 7.45
N GLY A 76 -10.03 8.98 6.53
CA GLY A 76 -9.26 8.60 5.36
C GLY A 76 -8.52 7.26 5.50
N GLU A 77 -8.45 6.66 6.70
CA GLU A 77 -7.87 5.33 6.90
C GLU A 77 -8.76 4.22 6.33
N LEU A 78 -8.12 3.14 5.87
CA LEU A 78 -8.79 1.93 5.43
C LEU A 78 -8.88 0.95 6.61
N ILE A 79 -10.06 0.38 6.82
CA ILE A 79 -10.36 -0.54 7.91
C ILE A 79 -10.94 -1.82 7.32
N TYR A 80 -10.55 -2.96 7.86
CA TYR A 80 -11.11 -4.25 7.53
C TYR A 80 -11.96 -4.80 8.68
N HIS A 81 -13.22 -5.12 8.41
CA HIS A 81 -14.12 -5.72 9.39
C HIS A 81 -14.16 -7.23 9.20
N THR A 82 -13.57 -8.00 10.11
CA THR A 82 -13.42 -9.46 10.00
C THR A 82 -14.75 -10.20 9.91
N GLU A 83 -15.76 -9.78 10.68
CA GLU A 83 -17.09 -10.41 10.67
C GLU A 83 -17.83 -10.18 9.34
N TRP A 84 -17.54 -9.07 8.66
CA TRP A 84 -18.21 -8.70 7.40
C TRP A 84 -17.37 -9.06 6.19
N GLN A 85 -16.12 -9.42 6.41
CA GLN A 85 -15.12 -9.72 5.40
C GLN A 85 -15.08 -8.63 4.32
N ASP A 86 -15.13 -7.38 4.80
CA ASP A 86 -15.25 -6.20 3.96
C ASP A 86 -14.29 -5.10 4.37
N TYR A 87 -13.78 -4.41 3.35
CA TYR A 87 -12.90 -3.27 3.49
C TYR A 87 -13.73 -2.01 3.40
N GLY A 88 -13.44 -1.05 4.27
CA GLY A 88 -14.13 0.22 4.27
C GLY A 88 -13.24 1.36 4.69
N ARG A 89 -13.51 2.54 4.14
CA ARG A 89 -12.72 3.74 4.40
C ARG A 89 -13.44 4.68 5.36
N VAL A 90 -12.73 5.17 6.38
CA VAL A 90 -13.29 6.13 7.33
C VAL A 90 -13.59 7.45 6.62
N LYS A 91 -14.86 7.84 6.59
CA LYS A 91 -15.32 9.11 6.00
C LYS A 91 -15.38 10.24 7.00
N LYS A 92 -15.76 9.94 8.24
CA LYS A 92 -15.88 10.93 9.30
C LYS A 92 -15.89 10.26 10.68
N LYS A 93 -15.60 11.07 11.69
CA LYS A 93 -15.72 10.72 13.12
C LYS A 93 -16.79 11.59 13.77
N GLU A 94 -17.58 10.98 14.64
CA GLU A 94 -18.68 11.59 15.39
C GLU A 94 -18.45 11.24 16.86
N VAL A 95 -18.62 12.21 17.77
CA VAL A 95 -18.58 11.94 19.22
C VAL A 95 -20.01 12.00 19.73
N SER A 96 -20.47 10.93 20.37
CA SER A 96 -21.79 10.89 20.97
C SER A 96 -21.80 11.64 22.30
N SER A 97 -22.94 12.22 22.67
CA SER A 97 -23.12 12.98 23.93
C SER A 97 -22.81 12.16 25.19
N SER A 98 -22.77 10.84 25.08
CA SER A 98 -22.38 9.90 26.16
C SER A 98 -20.87 9.66 26.26
N GLY A 99 -20.04 10.32 25.44
CA GLY A 99 -18.57 10.22 25.47
C GLY A 99 -17.99 9.14 24.55
N TYR A 100 -18.83 8.36 23.86
CA TYR A 100 -18.36 7.36 22.89
C TYR A 100 -17.90 8.00 21.58
N SER A 101 -16.79 7.53 21.05
CA SER A 101 -16.32 7.91 19.72
C SER A 101 -16.89 6.94 18.68
N ILE A 102 -17.41 7.48 17.58
CA ILE A 102 -18.07 6.73 16.52
C ILE A 102 -17.41 7.12 15.20
N ILE A 103 -16.96 6.12 14.43
CA ILE A 103 -16.49 6.33 13.07
C ILE A 103 -17.57 5.95 12.07
N VAL A 104 -17.65 6.72 11.00
CA VAL A 104 -18.48 6.40 9.84
C VAL A 104 -17.57 5.91 8.73
N VAL A 105 -17.72 4.64 8.39
CA VAL A 105 -16.88 3.90 7.44
C VAL A 105 -17.72 3.56 6.23
N GLU A 106 -17.23 3.89 5.04
CA GLU A 106 -17.83 3.47 3.77
C GLU A 106 -17.19 2.18 3.32
N PHE A 107 -17.93 1.08 3.48
CA PHE A 107 -17.57 -0.26 3.08
C PHE A 107 -17.85 -0.49 1.59
N GLU A 108 -16.98 -1.24 0.92
CA GLU A 108 -17.09 -1.48 -0.53
C GLU A 108 -18.34 -2.29 -0.90
N LYS A 109 -18.71 -3.30 -0.11
CA LYS A 109 -19.91 -4.12 -0.37
C LYS A 109 -21.12 -3.68 0.43
N LEU A 110 -20.89 -3.22 1.66
CA LEU A 110 -21.97 -2.91 2.62
C LEU A 110 -22.38 -1.44 2.63
N GLY A 111 -21.64 -0.57 1.93
CA GLY A 111 -21.86 0.87 1.92
C GLY A 111 -21.54 1.53 3.26
N GLN A 112 -22.19 2.65 3.56
CA GLN A 112 -21.86 3.42 4.75
C GLN A 112 -22.38 2.75 6.04
N LYS A 113 -21.49 2.50 7.00
CA LYS A 113 -21.77 1.95 8.33
C LYS A 113 -21.15 2.81 9.43
N LYS A 114 -21.73 2.75 10.62
CA LYS A 114 -21.21 3.41 11.82
C LYS A 114 -20.64 2.37 12.75
N LEU A 115 -19.41 2.57 13.21
CA LEU A 115 -18.70 1.70 14.14
C LEU A 115 -18.27 2.49 15.36
N ILE A 116 -18.10 1.82 16.50
CA ILE A 116 -17.70 2.45 17.75
C ILE A 116 -16.19 2.30 17.90
N GLU A 117 -15.50 3.37 18.24
CA GLU A 117 -14.07 3.38 18.52
C GLU A 117 -13.85 3.84 19.98
N ASN A 118 -12.68 3.54 20.54
CA ASN A 118 -12.29 3.95 21.88
C ASN A 118 -13.25 3.51 23.01
N PHE A 119 -13.83 2.31 22.92
CA PHE A 119 -14.62 1.72 23.98
C PHE A 119 -13.70 1.26 25.13
N LYS A 120 -13.40 2.17 26.06
CA LYS A 120 -12.81 1.83 27.35
C LYS A 120 -13.94 1.41 28.29
N GLN A 121 -14.04 0.10 28.57
CA GLN A 121 -14.85 -0.42 29.66
C GLN A 121 -14.11 -0.26 30.99
#